data_AF-A0A1I4XCA4-F1
#
_entry.id   AF-A0A1I4XCA4-F1
#
_cell.length_a   1.000
_cell.length_b   1.000
_cell.length_c   1.000
_cell.angle_alpha   90.00
_cell.angle_beta   90.00
_cell.angle_gamma   90.00
#
_symmetry.space_group_name_H-M   'P 1'
#
loop_
_entity.id
_entity.type
_entity.pdbx_description
1 polymer ?
#
loop_
_entity_poly.entity_id
_entity_poly.type
_entity_poly.pdbx_seq_one_letter_code
_entity_poly.pdbx_strand_id
1 'polypeptide(L)' 'MKNTAFFLVGFTTLYLVFFIAFCQIDTSLKMMSILFVIGNLLIVLMVYKVLKDFYSTTKTFKNWYEDHPKAAE' A
#
# COMPACT_ATOMS: atom_id res chain seq x y z
N MET A 1 13.63 11.21 1.33
CA MET A 1 12.26 10.70 1.53
C MET A 1 11.45 11.80 2.18
N LYS A 2 10.58 12.50 1.44
CA LYS A 2 9.46 13.17 2.14
C LYS A 2 8.55 12.02 2.55
N ASN A 3 8.30 11.86 3.85
CA ASN A 3 7.62 10.71 4.48
C ASN A 3 6.23 10.35 3.93
N THR A 4 5.78 11.06 2.90
CA THR A 4 4.45 11.00 2.30
C THR A 4 4.14 9.70 1.58
N ALA A 5 5.09 9.08 0.86
CA ALA A 5 4.82 7.82 0.18
C ALA A 5 4.64 6.67 1.20
N PHE A 6 5.55 6.58 2.17
CA PHE A 6 5.47 5.56 3.23
C PHE A 6 4.23 5.75 4.12
N PHE A 7 3.90 6.99 4.47
CA PHE A 7 2.66 7.31 5.18
C PHE A 7 1.42 6.88 4.39
N LEU A 8 1.38 7.16 3.09
CA LEU A 8 0.24 6.81 2.24
C LEU A 8 0.06 5.30 2.13
N VAL A 9 1.15 4.53 2.01
CA VAL A 9 1.11 3.06 2.04
C VAL A 9 0.53 2.56 3.36
N GLY A 10 1.02 3.06 4.50
CA GLY A 10 0.52 2.68 5.82
C GLY A 10 -0.96 3.03 6.00
N PHE A 11 -1.37 4.22 5.56
CA PHE A 11 -2.76 4.67 5.62
C PHE A 11 -3.69 3.81 4.75
N THR A 12 -3.32 3.55 3.50
CA THR A 12 -4.12 2.70 2.58
C THR A 12 -4.24 1.27 3.12
N THR A 13 -3.18 0.74 3.74
CA THR A 13 -3.21 -0.60 4.36
C THR A 13 -4.12 -0.63 5.58
N LEU A 14 -4.03 0.38 6.46
CA LEU A 14 -4.91 0.49 7.63
C LEU A 14 -6.37 0.62 7.21
N TYR A 15 -6.65 1.41 6.16
CA TYR A 15 -7.97 1.53 5.58
C TYR A 15 -8.52 0.19 5.09
N LEU A 16 -7.69 -0.61 4.41
CA LEU A 16 -8.09 -1.95 3.94
C LEU A 16 -8.43 -2.88 5.12
N VAL A 17 -7.59 -2.91 6.16
CA VAL A 17 -7.85 -3.72 7.36
C VAL A 17 -9.16 -3.28 8.02
N PHE A 18 -9.37 -1.97 8.16
CA PHE A 18 -10.62 -1.42 8.67
C PHE A 18 -11.81 -1.84 7.80
N PHE A 19 -11.71 -1.75 6.48
CA PHE A 19 -12.77 -2.13 5.56
C PHE A 19 -13.13 -3.61 5.68
N ILE A 20 -12.13 -4.50 5.78
CA ILE A 20 -12.35 -5.94 5.97
C ILE A 20 -13.07 -6.20 7.29
N ALA A 21 -12.67 -5.54 8.38
CA ALA A 21 -13.34 -5.65 9.67
C ALA A 21 -14.77 -5.10 9.62
N PHE A 22 -14.98 -3.97 8.93
CA PHE A 22 -16.30 -3.35 8.74
C PHE A 22 -17.24 -4.27 7.95
N CYS A 23 -16.74 -5.03 6.98
CA CYS A 23 -17.51 -6.03 6.25
C CYS A 23 -18.01 -7.20 7.11
N GLN A 24 -17.46 -7.43 8.31
CA GLN A 24 -17.92 -8.50 9.21
C GLN A 24 -19.17 -8.11 10.01
N ILE A 25 -19.56 -6.84 10.00
CA ILE A 25 -20.72 -6.33 10.73
C ILE A 25 -21.90 -6.28 9.76
N ASP A 26 -23.12 -6.49 10.25
CA ASP A 26 -24.33 -6.34 9.45
C ASP A 26 -24.52 -4.86 9.06
N THR A 27 -23.99 -4.52 7.89
CA THR A 27 -23.91 -3.15 7.38
C THR A 27 -24.53 -3.05 6.01
N SER A 28 -25.12 -1.89 5.71
CA SER A 28 -25.78 -1.67 4.42
C SER A 28 -24.82 -1.84 3.24
N LEU A 29 -25.25 -2.61 2.23
CA LEU A 29 -24.54 -2.80 0.97
C LEU A 29 -24.16 -1.47 0.29
N LYS A 30 -25.00 -0.43 0.44
CA LYS A 30 -24.71 0.91 -0.10
C LYS A 30 -23.44 1.51 0.52
N MET A 31 -23.29 1.41 1.84
CA MET A 31 -22.10 1.91 2.54
C MET A 31 -20.85 1.10 2.16
N MET A 32 -20.98 -0.23 2.08
CA MET A 32 -19.87 -1.09 1.63
C MET A 32 -19.42 -0.76 0.21
N SER A 33 -20.37 -0.49 -0.69
CA SER A 33 -20.07 -0.15 -2.09
C SER A 33 -19.33 1.19 -2.21
N ILE A 34 -19.73 2.20 -1.43
CA ILE A 34 -19.05 3.50 -1.41
C ILE A 34 -17.61 3.35 -0.88
N LEU A 35 -17.44 2.65 0.23
CA LEU A 35 -16.11 2.39 0.79
C LEU A 35 -15.24 1.58 -0.19
N PHE A 36 -15.81 0.59 -0.86
CA PHE A 36 -15.08 -0.19 -1.86
C PHE A 36 -14.52 0.69 -3.00
N VAL A 37 -15.32 1.61 -3.53
CA VAL A 37 -14.86 2.56 -4.58
C VAL A 37 -13.77 3.48 -4.04
N ILE A 38 -13.91 4.00 -2.82
CA ILE A 38 -12.89 4.84 -2.17
C ILE A 38 -11.58 4.06 -1.98
N GLY A 39 -11.64 2.80 -1.55
CA GLY A 39 -10.47 1.94 -1.38
C GLY A 39 -9.69 1.74 -2.68
N ASN A 40 -10.40 1.49 -3.78
CA ASN A 40 -9.76 1.36 -5.09
C ASN A 40 -9.07 2.66 -5.53
N LEU A 41 -9.71 3.81 -5.30
CA LEU A 41 -9.09 5.12 -5.57
C LEU A 41 -7.83 5.33 -4.72
N LEU A 42 -7.86 4.96 -3.43
CA LEU A 42 -6.70 5.04 -2.54
C LEU A 42 -5.53 4.18 -3.03
N ILE A 43 -5.79 2.98 -3.55
CA ILE A 43 -4.74 2.11 -4.10
C ILE A 43 -4.09 2.77 -5.33
N VAL A 44 -4.89 3.29 -6.27
CA VAL A 44 -4.36 3.95 -7.47
C VAL A 44 -3.52 5.18 -7.11
N LEU A 45 -3.99 5.99 -6.16
CA LEU A 45 -3.26 7.15 -5.66
C LEU A 45 -1.95 6.76 -4.96
N MET A 46 -1.98 5.70 -4.14
CA MET A 46 -0.81 5.17 -3.45
C MET A 46 0.23 4.67 -4.45
N VAL A 47 -0.15 3.83 -5.41
CA VAL A 47 0.76 3.31 -6.46
C VAL A 47 1.36 4.45 -7.26
N TYR A 48 0.54 5.41 -7.72
CA TYR A 48 1.02 6.57 -8.46
C TYR A 48 2.05 7.36 -7.65
N LYS A 49 1.76 7.64 -6.38
CA LYS A 49 2.67 8.36 -5.48
C LYS A 49 3.97 7.60 -5.28
N VAL A 50 3.93 6.29 -5.03
CA VAL A 50 5.14 5.47 -4.83
C VAL A 50 6.02 5.48 -6.10
N LEU A 51 5.41 5.31 -7.28
CA LEU A 51 6.14 5.27 -8.55
C LEU A 51 6.72 6.63 -8.97
N LYS A 52 6.07 7.73 -8.59
CA LYS A 52 6.50 9.09 -8.93
C LYS A 52 7.30 9.78 -7.82
N ASP A 53 7.45 9.15 -6.65
CA ASP A 53 8.24 9.74 -5.58
C ASP A 53 9.72 9.72 -5.97
N PHE A 54 10.37 10.88 -5.86
CA PHE A 54 11.80 10.99 -6.10
C PHE A 54 12.54 10.43 -4.89
N TYR A 55 12.79 9.13 -4.93
CA TYR A 55 13.60 8.45 -3.93
C TYR A 55 14.97 8.08 -4.51
N SER A 56 16.01 8.27 -3.71
CA SER A 56 17.35 7.79 -4.00
C SER A 56 17.61 6.62 -3.06
N THR A 57 17.99 5.48 -3.64
CA THR A 57 18.37 4.29 -2.89
C THR A 57 19.74 3.83 -3.34
N THR A 58 20.54 3.32 -2.41
CA THR A 58 21.81 2.65 -2.71
C THR A 58 21.58 1.21 -3.21
N LYS A 59 20.35 0.69 -3.07
CA LYS A 59 19.96 -0.65 -3.53
C LYS A 59 19.60 -0.59 -5.01
N THR A 60 20.32 -1.34 -5.83
CA THR A 60 20.06 -1.44 -7.27
C THR A 60 19.44 -2.81 -7.60
N PHE A 61 18.77 -2.93 -8.76
CA PHE A 61 18.23 -4.21 -9.24
C PHE A 61 19.29 -5.32 -9.36
N LYS A 62 20.57 -4.96 -9.52
CA LYS A 62 21.70 -5.90 -9.52
C LYS A 62 21.86 -6.64 -8.19
N ASN A 63 21.39 -6.04 -7.09
CA ASN A 63 21.40 -6.66 -5.76
C ASN A 63 20.11 -7.43 -5.46
N TRP A 64 19.27 -7.68 -6.49
CA TRP A 64 18.01 -8.43 -6.44
C TRP A 64 17.17 -8.16 -5.19
N TYR A 65 17.12 -6.91 -4.72
CA TYR A 65 16.42 -6.54 -3.50
C TYR A 65 16.73 -7.44 -2.28
N GLU A 66 17.96 -7.94 -2.11
CA GLU A 66 18.29 -8.88 -1.03
C GLU A 66 17.43 -10.17 -0.99
N ASP A 67 16.58 -10.42 -2.00
CA ASP A 67 15.73 -11.63 -2.10
C ASP A 67 16.51 -12.85 -2.59
N HIS A 68 17.82 -12.71 -2.87
CA HIS A 68 18.68 -13.86 -3.11
C HIS A 68 18.95 -14.58 -1.77
N PRO A 69 18.84 -15.92 -1.71
CA PRO A 69 19.29 -16.64 -0.54
C PRO A 69 20.79 -16.36 -0.39
N LYS A 70 21.17 -15.68 0.71
CA LYS A 70 22.58 -15.53 1.07
C LYS A 70 23.18 -16.93 1.08
N ALA A 71 24.07 -17.22 0.13
CA ALA A 71 24.87 -18.42 0.22
C ALA A 71 25.56 -18.39 1.58
N ALA A 72 25.34 -19.42 2.39
CA ALA A 72 25.99 -19.54 3.69
C ALA A 72 27.51 -19.60 3.45
N GLU A 73 28.24 -18.65 4.06
CA GLU A 73 29.69 -18.78 4.27
C GLU A 73 29.96 -19.69 5.48
#